data_AF-A0A965LFQ5-F1
#
_entry.id   AF-A0A965LFQ5-F1
#
_cell.length_a   1.000
_cell.length_b   1.000
_cell.length_c   1.000
_cell.angle_alpha   90.00
_cell.angle_beta   90.00
_cell.angle_gamma   90.00
#
_symmetry.space_group_name_H-M   'P 1'
#
loop_
_entity.id
_entity.type
_entity.pdbx_description
1 polymer ?
#
loop_
_entity_poly.entity_id
_entity_poly.type
_entity_poly.pdbx_seq_one_letter_code
_entity_poly.pdbx_strand_id
1 'polypeptide(L)'
;MIRALGLALFAVVFVSPLGAQPSGADGDPGEPVRESKKEKNRPPRIPDGPFVPKRGMIQRPKGQFWAGPPDEGRFTQIVTLTLVPREQLQKRLEELPGYQELSEEQRARLVERIEQVREANRKHALEVAKEFQLQVPAGQEEEFVQMYWRERVAIDQGLREEMSSKRKKLEKESEERLLKRFPKSGAKP
;
A
#
# COMPACT_ATOMS: atom_id res chain seq x y z
N MET A 1 15.19 30.41 22.61
CA MET A 1 15.80 29.54 21.57
C MET A 1 14.74 28.59 21.07
N ILE A 2 14.13 28.90 19.92
CA ILE A 2 13.10 28.06 19.28
C ILE A 2 13.81 27.32 18.14
N ARG A 3 14.00 26.00 18.29
CA ARG A 3 14.51 25.17 17.21
C ARG A 3 13.34 24.82 16.28
N ALA A 4 13.35 25.41 15.10
CA ALA A 4 12.51 25.01 13.98
C ALA A 4 12.89 23.58 13.58
N LEU A 5 11.99 22.62 13.80
CA LEU A 5 12.11 21.26 13.30
C LEU A 5 11.50 21.25 11.89
N GLY A 6 12.35 21.21 10.88
CA GLY A 6 11.94 21.19 9.48
C GLY A 6 11.13 19.93 9.16
N LEU A 7 9.91 20.14 8.67
CA LEU A 7 9.05 19.10 8.12
C LEU A 7 9.63 18.67 6.77
N ALA A 8 10.42 17.60 6.73
CA ALA A 8 10.85 16.99 5.48
C ALA A 8 9.77 16.00 5.02
N LEU A 9 8.91 16.45 4.10
CA LEU A 9 7.91 15.63 3.43
C LEU A 9 8.61 14.75 2.39
N PHE A 10 9.03 13.54 2.77
CA PHE A 10 9.63 12.59 1.81
C PHE A 10 8.54 11.80 1.08
N ALA A 11 8.27 12.22 -0.15
CA ALA A 11 7.56 11.43 -1.13
C ALA A 11 8.46 10.25 -1.55
N VAL A 12 8.05 9.02 -1.24
CA VAL A 12 8.71 7.82 -1.77
C VAL A 12 8.30 7.67 -3.23
N VAL A 13 9.15 8.17 -4.13
CA VAL A 13 9.06 7.89 -5.57
C VAL A 13 9.74 6.54 -5.80
N PHE A 14 8.96 5.55 -6.24
CA PHE A 14 9.52 4.33 -6.80
C PHE A 14 10.27 4.70 -8.09
N VAL A 15 11.60 4.79 -8.03
CA VAL A 15 12.44 4.90 -9.22
C VAL A 15 12.56 3.49 -9.82
N SER A 16 11.76 3.20 -10.85
CA SER A 16 12.05 2.08 -11.74
C SER A 16 13.28 2.42 -12.59
N PRO A 17 14.16 1.45 -12.89
CA PRO A 17 15.31 1.71 -13.74
C PRO A 17 14.82 2.02 -15.16
N LEU A 18 15.01 3.29 -15.56
CA LEU A 18 14.99 3.76 -16.94
C LEU A 18 16.15 3.09 -17.69
N GLY A 19 15.87 1.93 -18.28
CA GLY A 19 16.73 1.29 -19.26
C GLY A 19 16.44 1.82 -20.67
N ALA A 20 17.26 2.78 -21.09
CA ALA A 20 17.75 3.05 -22.45
C ALA A 20 16.79 3.22 -23.65
N GLN A 21 17.05 4.33 -24.35
CA GLN A 21 16.49 4.89 -25.59
C GLN A 21 16.24 3.95 -26.78
N PRO A 22 15.35 4.38 -27.71
CA PRO A 22 15.11 3.76 -29.01
C PRO A 22 16.15 4.22 -30.05
N SER A 23 16.70 3.28 -30.81
CA SER A 23 17.42 3.54 -32.06
C SER A 23 16.89 2.57 -33.12
N GLY A 24 16.46 3.12 -34.26
CA GLY A 24 15.60 2.45 -35.23
C GLY A 24 16.30 1.69 -36.36
N ALA A 25 15.45 1.41 -37.36
CA ALA A 25 15.68 0.98 -38.75
C ALA A 25 15.96 -0.51 -39.06
N ASP A 26 14.98 -1.07 -39.80
CA ASP A 26 15.03 -1.99 -40.96
C ASP A 26 15.72 -3.36 -40.91
N GLY A 27 14.96 -4.41 -41.30
CA GLY A 27 15.49 -5.67 -41.88
C GLY A 27 14.78 -6.96 -41.43
N ASP A 28 13.98 -7.54 -42.34
CA ASP A 28 13.30 -8.87 -42.29
C ASP A 28 14.29 -10.06 -42.50
N PRO A 29 13.85 -11.34 -42.59
CA PRO A 29 13.57 -12.32 -41.54
C PRO A 29 14.62 -13.45 -41.45
N GLY A 30 14.70 -14.11 -40.30
CA GLY A 30 15.45 -15.37 -40.17
C GLY A 30 15.23 -16.01 -38.80
N GLU A 31 14.19 -16.83 -38.66
CA GLU A 31 14.03 -17.70 -37.49
C GLU A 31 15.18 -18.71 -37.39
N PRO A 32 15.53 -19.13 -36.16
CA PRO A 32 15.11 -20.47 -35.79
C PRO A 32 14.54 -20.61 -34.37
N VAL A 33 13.40 -21.31 -34.31
CA VAL A 33 12.98 -22.28 -33.29
C VAL A 33 12.91 -21.76 -31.84
N ARG A 34 11.72 -21.28 -31.47
CA ARG A 34 11.31 -21.19 -30.07
C ARG A 34 10.98 -22.57 -29.54
N GLU A 35 11.87 -23.13 -28.73
CA GLU A 35 11.55 -24.22 -27.81
C GLU A 35 10.32 -23.84 -26.96
N SER A 36 9.33 -24.72 -27.00
CA SER A 36 8.11 -24.68 -26.21
C SER A 36 8.43 -24.82 -24.72
N LYS A 37 8.67 -23.68 -24.05
CA LYS A 37 8.66 -23.62 -22.59
C LYS A 37 7.27 -24.00 -22.09
N LYS A 38 7.16 -25.23 -21.59
CA LYS A 38 6.09 -25.73 -20.71
C LYS A 38 5.56 -24.58 -19.84
N GLU A 39 4.35 -24.14 -20.13
CA GLU A 39 3.57 -23.29 -19.23
C GLU A 39 3.36 -24.06 -17.93
N LYS A 40 4.18 -23.75 -16.93
CA LYS A 40 3.85 -24.10 -15.54
C LYS A 40 2.54 -23.37 -15.26
N ASN A 41 1.48 -24.14 -14.99
CA ASN A 41 0.22 -23.66 -14.42
C ASN A 41 0.55 -22.77 -13.21
N ARG A 42 0.67 -21.46 -13.45
CA ARG A 42 0.79 -20.45 -12.42
C ARG A 42 -0.61 -19.89 -12.24
N PRO A 43 -1.12 -19.81 -11.00
CA PRO A 43 -2.39 -19.15 -10.76
C PRO A 43 -2.34 -17.71 -11.34
N PRO A 44 -3.48 -17.17 -11.81
CA PRO A 44 -3.51 -15.89 -12.51
C PRO A 44 -2.78 -14.82 -11.69
N ARG A 45 -1.78 -14.19 -12.31
CA ARG A 45 -1.04 -13.07 -11.70
C ARG A 45 -2.03 -11.95 -11.38
N ILE A 46 -1.99 -11.47 -10.14
CA ILE A 46 -2.60 -10.18 -9.79
C ILE A 46 -1.98 -9.13 -10.74
N PRO A 47 -2.77 -8.31 -11.46
CA PRO A 47 -2.25 -7.47 -12.54
C PRO A 47 -1.15 -6.51 -12.05
N ASP A 48 0.03 -6.58 -12.67
CA ASP A 48 1.23 -5.79 -12.34
C ASP A 48 1.28 -4.42 -13.08
N GLY A 49 0.15 -3.73 -13.24
CA GLY A 49 0.08 -2.44 -13.97
C GLY A 49 -0.85 -1.40 -13.32
N PRO A 50 -0.64 -0.08 -13.55
CA PRO A 50 -1.40 0.96 -12.87
C PRO A 50 -2.85 0.95 -13.39
N PHE A 51 -3.78 0.59 -12.53
CA PHE A 51 -5.22 0.74 -12.80
C PHE A 51 -5.56 2.23 -12.75
N VAL A 52 -5.95 2.81 -13.90
CA VAL A 52 -6.48 4.18 -13.97
C VAL A 52 -8.01 4.08 -14.01
N PRO A 53 -8.73 4.39 -12.93
CA PRO A 53 -10.19 4.36 -12.93
C PRO A 53 -10.74 5.48 -13.81
N LYS A 54 -11.64 5.16 -14.75
CA LYS A 54 -12.45 6.18 -15.44
C LYS A 54 -13.39 6.85 -14.43
N ARG A 55 -13.52 8.17 -14.53
CA ARG A 55 -14.26 9.04 -13.60
C ARG A 55 -15.69 8.53 -13.39
N GLY A 56 -16.01 8.07 -12.18
CA GLY A 56 -17.39 7.73 -11.77
C GLY A 56 -17.76 6.24 -11.62
N MET A 57 -16.82 5.30 -11.71
CA MET A 57 -17.12 3.88 -11.40
C MET A 57 -16.53 3.45 -10.05
N ILE A 58 -17.41 3.21 -9.07
CA ILE A 58 -17.11 2.32 -7.92
C ILE A 58 -18.06 1.13 -8.06
N GLN A 59 -17.54 -0.02 -8.48
CA GLN A 59 -18.14 -1.31 -8.15
C GLN A 59 -17.05 -2.30 -7.76
N ARG A 60 -17.27 -2.93 -6.60
CA ARG A 60 -16.40 -3.92 -6.00
C ARG A 60 -17.09 -5.27 -6.06
N PRO A 61 -16.52 -6.28 -6.74
CA PRO A 61 -17.10 -7.61 -6.76
C PRO A 61 -17.01 -8.27 -5.38
N LYS A 62 -18.00 -9.11 -5.07
CA LYS A 62 -18.13 -9.89 -3.84
C LYS A 62 -16.90 -10.81 -3.66
N GLY A 63 -16.29 -10.86 -2.47
CA GLY A 63 -15.03 -11.59 -2.19
C GLY A 63 -13.76 -10.73 -2.14
N GLN A 64 -13.89 -9.43 -1.84
CA GLN A 64 -12.77 -8.51 -1.94
C GLN A 64 -11.79 -8.63 -0.76
N PHE A 65 -10.52 -8.89 -1.11
CA PHE A 65 -9.46 -9.34 -0.23
C PHE A 65 -8.33 -8.31 0.00
N TRP A 66 -7.75 -8.40 1.21
CA TRP A 66 -6.49 -7.88 1.81
C TRP A 66 -6.12 -6.41 1.92
N ALA A 67 -6.91 -5.48 1.40
CA ALA A 67 -6.46 -4.08 1.39
C ALA A 67 -7.55 -3.04 1.50
N GLY A 68 -8.81 -3.45 1.72
CA GLY A 68 -9.93 -2.54 1.63
C GLY A 68 -9.95 -1.78 0.30
N PRO A 69 -10.58 -0.60 0.26
CA PRO A 69 -10.38 0.34 -0.85
C PRO A 69 -8.91 0.56 -1.22
N PRO A 70 -8.60 0.86 -2.49
CA PRO A 70 -7.31 1.50 -2.82
C PRO A 70 -7.07 2.80 -2.02
N ASP A 71 -8.11 3.31 -1.37
CA ASP A 71 -8.18 4.61 -0.76
C ASP A 71 -8.44 4.46 0.76
N GLU A 72 -7.40 4.73 1.54
CA GLU A 72 -7.40 4.92 3.00
C GLU A 72 -7.29 3.63 3.86
N GLY A 73 -6.06 3.14 4.02
CA GLY A 73 -5.70 2.17 5.06
C GLY A 73 -5.00 0.90 4.61
N ARG A 74 -4.90 0.69 3.29
CA ARG A 74 -4.18 -0.46 2.71
C ARG A 74 -2.75 -0.60 3.23
N PHE A 75 -1.99 0.49 3.28
CA PHE A 75 -0.63 0.49 3.79
C PHE A 75 -0.60 0.00 5.25
N THR A 76 -1.42 0.63 6.10
CA THR A 76 -1.58 0.25 7.51
C THR A 76 -1.87 -1.24 7.66
N GLN A 77 -2.84 -1.76 6.90
CA GLN A 77 -3.27 -3.16 6.98
C GLN A 77 -2.15 -4.12 6.60
N ILE A 78 -1.49 -3.87 5.46
CA ILE A 78 -0.39 -4.72 4.96
C ILE A 78 0.76 -4.76 5.96
N VAL A 79 1.22 -3.59 6.41
CA VAL A 79 2.36 -3.50 7.34
C VAL A 79 2.00 -4.12 8.69
N THR A 80 0.79 -3.88 9.20
CA THR A 80 0.34 -4.46 10.48
C THR A 80 0.40 -5.98 10.44
N LEU A 81 0.04 -6.61 9.32
CA LEU A 81 0.11 -8.07 9.17
C LEU A 81 1.54 -8.60 9.11
N THR A 82 2.51 -7.78 8.68
CA THR A 82 3.94 -8.11 8.78
C THR A 82 4.52 -7.94 10.18
N LEU A 83 3.81 -7.25 11.09
CA LEU A 83 4.22 -7.06 12.48
C LEU A 83 3.73 -8.17 13.42
N VAL A 84 2.77 -8.98 12.99
CA VAL A 84 2.25 -10.11 13.78
C VAL A 84 3.35 -11.17 13.92
N PRO A 85 3.55 -11.82 15.07
CA PRO A 85 4.44 -12.99 15.16
C PRO A 85 4.02 -14.10 14.19
N ARG A 86 4.98 -14.83 13.61
CA ARG A 86 4.69 -15.84 12.57
C ARG A 86 3.74 -16.94 13.09
N GLU A 87 3.89 -17.30 14.34
CA GLU A 87 3.10 -18.30 15.06
C GLU A 87 1.64 -17.87 15.22
N GLN A 88 1.39 -16.56 15.21
CA GLN A 88 0.06 -15.97 15.36
C GLN A 88 -0.56 -15.56 14.03
N LEU A 89 0.22 -15.60 12.94
CA LEU A 89 -0.19 -15.07 11.64
C LEU A 89 -1.45 -15.77 11.14
N GLN A 90 -1.50 -17.11 11.20
CA GLN A 90 -2.64 -17.88 10.72
C GLN A 90 -3.94 -17.49 11.43
N LYS A 91 -3.90 -17.39 12.77
CA LYS A 91 -5.04 -16.96 13.57
C LYS A 91 -5.50 -15.55 13.18
N ARG A 92 -4.57 -14.62 12.97
CA ARG A 92 -4.89 -13.26 12.51
C ARG A 92 -5.49 -13.23 11.10
N LEU A 93 -5.04 -14.12 10.22
CA LEU A 93 -5.61 -14.25 8.89
C LEU A 93 -7.04 -14.78 8.92
N GLU A 94 -7.34 -15.72 9.82
CA GLU A 94 -8.69 -16.26 10.02
C GLU A 94 -9.69 -15.23 10.54
N GLU A 95 -9.22 -14.22 11.27
CA GLU A 95 -10.01 -13.07 11.71
C GLU A 95 -10.32 -12.07 10.56
N LEU A 96 -9.64 -12.18 9.41
CA LEU A 96 -9.85 -11.26 8.29
C LEU A 96 -11.15 -11.55 7.53
N PRO A 97 -11.92 -10.50 7.17
CA PRO A 97 -13.12 -10.68 6.37
C PRO A 97 -12.78 -11.26 5.00
N GLY A 98 -13.55 -12.26 4.56
CA GLY A 98 -13.36 -12.93 3.28
C GLY A 98 -12.18 -13.93 3.23
N TYR A 99 -11.41 -14.11 4.31
CA TYR A 99 -10.32 -15.10 4.31
C TYR A 99 -10.83 -16.53 4.16
N GLN A 100 -11.98 -16.83 4.76
CA GLN A 100 -12.60 -18.16 4.64
C GLN A 100 -13.10 -18.47 3.21
N GLU A 101 -13.39 -17.44 2.42
CA GLU A 101 -13.84 -17.57 1.03
C GLU A 101 -12.67 -17.87 0.07
N LEU A 102 -11.43 -17.74 0.52
CA LEU A 102 -10.25 -18.05 -0.28
C LEU A 102 -10.02 -19.55 -0.43
N SER A 103 -9.59 -19.95 -1.63
CA SER A 103 -9.06 -21.29 -1.87
C SER A 103 -7.76 -21.52 -1.10
N GLU A 104 -7.40 -22.78 -0.88
CA GLU A 104 -6.14 -23.14 -0.19
C GLU A 104 -4.91 -22.56 -0.90
N GLU A 105 -4.89 -22.60 -2.24
CA GLU A 105 -3.81 -22.00 -3.04
C GLU A 105 -3.71 -20.47 -2.82
N GLN A 106 -4.86 -19.79 -2.74
CA GLN A 106 -4.90 -18.35 -2.50
C GLN A 106 -4.40 -18.01 -1.08
N ARG A 107 -4.76 -18.82 -0.07
CA ARG A 107 -4.28 -18.65 1.31
C ARG A 107 -2.77 -18.89 1.41
N ALA A 108 -2.26 -19.94 0.77
CA ALA A 108 -0.83 -20.23 0.73
C ALA A 108 -0.05 -19.08 0.06
N ARG A 109 -0.56 -18.58 -1.08
CA ARG A 109 0.04 -17.46 -1.79
C ARG A 109 0.03 -16.17 -0.97
N LEU A 110 -1.01 -15.96 -0.18
CA LEU A 110 -1.07 -14.83 0.74
C LEU A 110 0.07 -14.91 1.76
N VAL A 111 0.21 -16.04 2.46
CA VAL A 111 1.25 -16.20 3.49
C VAL A 111 2.63 -15.98 2.91
N GLU A 112 2.90 -16.53 1.72
CA GLU A 112 4.15 -16.28 0.98
C GLU A 112 4.35 -14.78 0.71
N ARG A 113 3.30 -14.07 0.31
CA ARG A 113 3.38 -12.62 0.06
C ARG A 113 3.67 -11.84 1.33
N ILE A 114 3.11 -12.24 2.47
CA ILE A 114 3.37 -11.61 3.77
C ILE A 114 4.85 -11.75 4.12
N GLU A 115 5.42 -12.94 3.96
CA GLU A 115 6.86 -13.16 4.22
C GLU A 115 7.75 -12.35 3.28
N GLN A 116 7.40 -12.25 1.99
CA GLN A 116 8.11 -11.36 1.06
C GLN A 116 8.09 -9.90 1.52
N VAL A 117 6.95 -9.43 2.01
CA VAL A 117 6.83 -8.05 2.51
C VAL A 117 7.60 -7.89 3.83
N ARG A 118 7.60 -8.89 4.73
CA ARG A 118 8.44 -8.86 5.95
C ARG A 118 9.91 -8.66 5.62
N GLU A 119 10.45 -9.43 4.68
CA GLU A 119 11.86 -9.32 4.29
C GLU A 119 12.18 -7.97 3.65
N ALA A 120 11.30 -7.48 2.77
CA ALA A 120 11.45 -6.16 2.18
C ALA A 120 11.39 -5.04 3.24
N ASN A 121 10.45 -5.15 4.18
CA ASN A 121 10.29 -4.22 5.29
C ASN A 121 11.50 -4.23 6.23
N ARG A 122 12.05 -5.41 6.53
CA ARG A 122 13.25 -5.59 7.33
C ARG A 122 14.45 -4.91 6.68
N LYS A 123 14.68 -5.19 5.39
CA LYS A 123 15.77 -4.56 4.63
C LYS A 123 15.65 -3.04 4.65
N HIS A 124 14.46 -2.52 4.34
CA HIS A 124 14.22 -1.08 4.28
C HIS A 124 14.44 -0.40 5.64
N ALA A 125 13.91 -0.96 6.73
CA ALA A 125 14.12 -0.40 8.06
C ALA A 125 15.62 -0.32 8.41
N LEU A 126 16.38 -1.39 8.16
CA LEU A 126 17.82 -1.40 8.44
C LEU A 126 18.63 -0.46 7.51
N GLU A 127 18.15 -0.23 6.29
CA GLU A 127 18.72 0.79 5.40
C GLU A 127 18.49 2.20 5.96
N VAL A 128 17.27 2.49 6.42
CA VAL A 128 16.97 3.74 7.13
C VAL A 128 17.82 3.90 8.39
N ALA A 129 18.04 2.83 9.16
CA ALA A 129 18.97 2.90 10.31
C ALA A 129 20.37 3.38 9.90
N LYS A 130 20.88 2.90 8.75
CA LYS A 130 22.17 3.32 8.22
C LYS A 130 22.15 4.77 7.73
N GLU A 131 21.12 5.16 6.99
CA GLU A 131 20.95 6.54 6.49
C GLU A 131 20.94 7.56 7.63
N PHE A 132 20.28 7.22 8.73
CA PHE A 132 20.18 8.04 9.93
C PHE A 132 21.34 7.83 10.91
N GLN A 133 22.31 6.99 10.55
CA GLN A 133 23.49 6.66 11.36
C GLN A 133 23.13 6.15 12.77
N LEU A 134 22.02 5.42 12.88
CA LEU A 134 21.57 4.80 14.13
C LEU A 134 22.44 3.58 14.45
N GLN A 135 22.81 3.43 15.73
CA GLN A 135 23.48 2.24 16.22
C GLN A 135 22.44 1.18 16.57
N VAL A 136 22.27 0.18 15.70
CA VAL A 136 21.45 -1.01 15.97
C VAL A 136 22.39 -2.15 16.37
N PRO A 137 22.37 -2.61 17.64
CA PRO A 137 23.22 -3.72 18.08
C PRO A 137 22.92 -5.02 17.33
N ALA A 138 23.94 -5.84 17.12
CA ALA A 138 23.78 -7.18 16.57
C ALA A 138 22.87 -8.01 17.49
N GLY A 139 21.82 -8.62 16.93
CA GLY A 139 20.80 -9.36 17.67
C GLY A 139 19.57 -8.52 18.08
N GLN A 140 19.60 -7.20 17.89
CA GLN A 140 18.45 -6.31 18.11
C GLN A 140 17.81 -5.80 16.81
N GLU A 141 18.25 -6.31 15.65
CA GLU A 141 17.73 -5.84 14.36
C GLU A 141 16.22 -6.02 14.26
N GLU A 142 15.71 -7.18 14.69
CA GLU A 142 14.27 -7.47 14.60
C GLU A 142 13.44 -6.56 15.50
N GLU A 143 13.93 -6.24 16.71
CA GLU A 143 13.27 -5.30 17.61
C GLU A 143 13.22 -3.89 17.00
N PHE A 144 14.34 -3.44 16.44
CA PHE A 144 14.40 -2.17 15.73
C PHE A 144 13.43 -2.14 14.54
N VAL A 145 13.38 -3.20 13.72
CA VAL A 145 12.46 -3.28 12.58
C VAL A 145 11.00 -3.21 13.03
N GLN A 146 10.64 -3.93 14.08
CA GLN A 146 9.28 -3.88 14.63
C GLN A 146 8.93 -2.48 15.13
N MET A 147 9.83 -1.85 15.89
CA MET A 147 9.63 -0.50 16.41
C MET A 147 9.45 0.50 15.27
N TYR A 148 10.36 0.51 14.28
CA TYR A 148 10.31 1.40 13.12
C TYR A 148 8.96 1.31 12.39
N TRP A 149 8.50 0.11 12.09
CA TRP A 149 7.25 -0.07 11.34
C TRP A 149 6.00 0.22 12.18
N ARG A 150 6.03 0.02 13.51
CA ARG A 150 4.96 0.47 14.40
C ARG A 150 4.83 2.00 14.40
N GLU A 151 5.95 2.72 14.49
CA GLU A 151 5.96 4.17 14.40
C GLU A 151 5.44 4.66 13.04
N ARG A 152 5.87 4.04 11.94
CA ARG A 152 5.37 4.37 10.59
C ARG A 152 3.86 4.15 10.45
N VAL A 153 3.33 3.08 11.05
CA VAL A 153 1.89 2.82 11.08
C VAL A 153 1.16 3.87 11.92
N ALA A 154 1.67 4.21 13.10
CA ALA A 154 1.07 5.21 13.98
C ALA A 154 1.03 6.60 13.31
N ILE A 155 2.08 6.98 12.59
CA ILE A 155 2.12 8.23 11.80
C ILE A 155 1.04 8.23 10.72
N ASP A 156 0.91 7.15 9.93
CA ASP A 156 -0.10 7.06 8.86
C ASP A 156 -1.53 7.13 9.42
N GLN A 157 -1.78 6.48 10.56
CA GLN A 157 -3.07 6.53 11.26
C GLN A 157 -3.37 7.94 11.77
N GLY A 158 -2.42 8.57 12.48
CA GLY A 158 -2.59 9.93 13.01
C GLY A 158 -2.84 10.96 11.90
N LEU A 159 -2.07 10.90 10.81
CA LEU A 159 -2.29 11.77 9.64
C LEU A 159 -3.67 11.56 9.03
N ARG A 160 -4.16 10.31 8.96
CA ARG A 160 -5.50 10.03 8.43
C ARG A 160 -6.59 10.63 9.31
N GLU A 161 -6.48 10.47 10.62
CA GLU A 161 -7.44 11.02 11.57
C GLU A 161 -7.49 12.55 11.51
N GLU A 162 -6.32 13.19 11.45
CA GLU A 162 -6.20 14.64 11.30
C GLU A 162 -6.84 15.13 10.00
N MET A 163 -6.49 14.49 8.88
CA MET A 163 -7.01 14.86 7.56
C MET A 163 -8.50 14.59 7.41
N SER A 164 -9.01 13.51 8.00
CA SER A 164 -10.45 13.21 8.05
C SER A 164 -11.22 14.29 8.82
N SER A 165 -10.70 14.70 9.98
CA SER A 165 -11.30 15.75 10.80
C SER A 165 -11.31 17.10 10.07
N LYS A 166 -10.18 17.44 9.43
CA LYS A 166 -10.05 18.66 8.62
C LYS A 166 -11.00 18.65 7.41
N ARG A 167 -11.10 17.52 6.71
CA ARG A 167 -12.02 17.36 5.57
C ARG A 167 -13.46 17.60 6.01
N LYS A 168 -13.94 16.92 7.06
CA LYS A 168 -15.32 17.08 7.57
C LYS A 168 -15.65 18.53 7.92
N LYS A 169 -14.69 19.23 8.56
CA LYS A 169 -14.85 20.65 8.87
C LYS A 169 -15.02 21.51 7.61
N LEU A 170 -14.14 21.32 6.62
CA LEU A 170 -14.19 22.07 5.36
C LEU A 170 -15.45 21.76 4.55
N GLU A 171 -15.90 20.51 4.55
CA GLU A 171 -17.15 20.08 3.90
C GLU A 171 -18.35 20.77 4.54
N LYS A 172 -18.43 20.81 5.88
CA LYS A 172 -19.51 21.51 6.60
C LYS A 172 -19.50 23.02 6.34
N GLU A 173 -18.33 23.67 6.43
CA GLU A 173 -18.21 25.11 6.13
C GLU A 173 -18.59 25.40 4.67
N SER A 174 -18.25 24.49 3.75
CA SER A 174 -18.66 24.61 2.35
C SER A 174 -20.17 24.46 2.19
N GLU A 175 -20.79 23.49 2.88
CA GLU A 175 -22.24 23.32 2.89
C GLU A 175 -22.95 24.56 3.42
N GLU A 176 -22.49 25.14 4.54
CA GLU A 176 -23.03 26.38 5.10
C GLU A 176 -22.95 27.55 4.12
N ARG A 177 -21.79 27.73 3.44
CA ARG A 177 -21.64 28.76 2.40
C ARG A 177 -22.57 28.53 1.22
N LEU A 178 -22.74 27.27 0.80
CA LEU A 178 -23.66 26.91 -0.28
C LEU A 178 -25.11 27.19 0.11
N LEU A 179 -25.54 26.80 1.31
CA LEU A 179 -26.90 27.02 1.81
C LEU A 179 -27.23 28.51 2.00
N LYS A 180 -26.25 29.32 2.40
CA LYS A 180 -26.42 30.78 2.49
C LYS A 180 -26.66 31.41 1.12
N ARG A 181 -25.99 30.89 0.07
CA ARG A 181 -26.11 31.43 -1.30
C ARG A 181 -27.28 30.82 -2.07
N PHE A 182 -27.63 29.57 -1.78
CA PHE A 182 -28.67 28.79 -2.41
C PHE A 182 -29.54 28.14 -1.32
N PRO A 183 -30.49 28.89 -0.74
CA PRO A 183 -31.36 28.37 0.30
C PRO A 183 -32.19 27.20 -0.21
N LYS A 184 -32.50 26.24 0.66
CA LYS A 184 -33.40 25.13 0.32
C LYS A 184 -34.78 25.71 -0.03
N SER A 185 -35.35 25.27 -1.15
CA SER A 185 -36.70 25.65 -1.58
C SER A 185 -37.72 25.35 -0.47
N GLY A 186 -38.37 26.38 0.08
CA GLY A 186 -39.34 26.27 1.18
C GLY A 186 -38.90 26.90 2.51
N ALA A 187 -37.66 27.39 2.63
CA ALA A 187 -37.28 28.26 3.74
C ALA A 187 -37.99 29.62 3.60
N LYS A 188 -39.12 29.81 4.30
CA LYS A 188 -39.74 31.14 4.43
C LYS A 188 -38.77 32.09 5.15
N PRO A 189 -38.76 33.39 4.78
CA PRO A 189 -37.91 34.39 5.41
C PRO A 189 -38.19 34.54 6.91
#